data_AF-A0A820JNC8-F1
#
_entry.id   AF-A0A820JNC8-F1
#
_cell.length_a   1.000
_cell.length_b   1.000
_cell.length_c   1.000
_cell.angle_alpha   90.00
_cell.angle_beta   90.00
_cell.angle_gamma   90.00
#
_symmetry.space_group_name_H-M   'P 1'
#
loop_
_entity.id
_entity.type
_entity.pdbx_description
1 polymer ?
#
loop_
_entity_poly.entity_id
_entity_poly.type
_entity_poly.pdbx_seq_one_letter_code
_entity_poly.pdbx_strand_id
1 'polypeptide(L)'
;VCGLINNIFELRADAFKYCYVYQRPFAQPANNIGSWHHAFDILSSIAIVTNTALIAMQPSVREYFSSYSNVEYIIIFVAAEHILLTLKFAIDFAIPDVPHEVEIARAKTLYESSQALRREREHKSERAQSMTTKL
;
A
#
# COMPACT_ATOMS: atom_id res chain seq x y z
N VAL A 1 -16.76 10.75 11.81
CA VAL A 1 -16.93 12.22 11.67
C VAL A 1 -15.76 12.98 12.28
N CYS A 2 -15.47 12.84 13.58
CA CYS A 2 -14.35 13.55 14.22
C CYS A 2 -13.00 13.33 13.52
N GLY A 3 -12.70 12.11 13.07
CA GLY A 3 -11.46 11.83 12.33
C GLY A 3 -11.34 12.59 11.00
N LEU A 4 -12.43 12.76 10.25
CA LEU A 4 -12.42 13.53 8.99
C LEU A 4 -12.13 15.01 9.25
N ILE A 5 -12.80 15.57 10.26
CA ILE A 5 -12.58 16.96 10.68
C ILE A 5 -11.13 17.16 11.12
N ASN A 6 -10.61 16.25 11.94
CA ASN A 6 -9.22 16.27 12.38
C ASN A 6 -8.26 16.28 11.19
N ASN A 7 -8.45 15.40 10.19
CA ASN A 7 -7.55 15.33 9.03
C ASN A 7 -7.57 16.61 8.17
N ILE A 8 -8.72 17.30 8.08
CA ILE A 8 -8.81 18.60 7.38
C ILE A 8 -7.97 19.66 8.12
N PHE A 9 -8.07 19.70 9.45
CA PHE A 9 -7.25 20.60 10.26
C PHE A 9 -5.77 20.23 10.21
N GLU A 10 -5.44 18.93 10.30
CA GLU A 10 -4.06 18.44 10.27
C GLU A 10 -3.38 18.81 8.94
N LEU A 11 -4.07 18.69 7.80
CA LEU A 11 -3.53 19.10 6.51
C LEU A 11 -3.12 20.59 6.50
N ARG A 12 -3.93 21.47 7.10
CA ARG A 12 -3.63 22.90 7.21
C ARG A 12 -2.52 23.17 8.22
N ALA A 13 -2.53 22.46 9.34
CA ALA A 13 -1.53 22.58 10.39
C ALA A 13 -0.15 22.13 9.90
N ASP A 14 -0.06 20.99 9.20
CA ASP A 14 1.20 20.49 8.65
C ASP A 14 1.75 21.40 7.57
N ALA A 15 0.89 21.93 6.68
CA ALA A 15 1.31 22.94 5.71
C ALA A 15 1.88 24.19 6.41
N PHE A 16 1.24 24.66 7.48
CA PHE A 16 1.74 25.79 8.27
C PHE A 16 3.10 25.47 8.92
N LYS A 17 3.25 24.29 9.52
CA LYS A 17 4.52 23.84 10.13
C LYS A 17 5.66 23.87 9.11
N TYR A 18 5.45 23.34 7.90
CA TYR A 18 6.48 23.33 6.85
C TYR A 18 6.82 24.73 6.31
N CYS A 19 5.85 25.64 6.21
CA CYS A 19 6.08 26.96 5.63
C CYS A 19 6.64 27.99 6.62
N TYR A 20 6.27 27.90 7.90
CA TYR A 20 6.52 28.98 8.86
C TYR A 20 7.24 28.55 10.14
N VAL A 21 7.34 27.24 10.43
CA VAL A 21 7.92 26.75 11.70
C VAL A 21 9.25 26.04 11.48
N TYR A 22 9.32 25.13 10.50
CA TYR A 22 10.52 24.34 10.25
C TYR A 22 11.46 24.97 9.23
N GLN A 23 12.76 24.73 9.39
CA GLN A 23 13.74 24.98 8.33
C GLN A 23 13.50 24.01 7.17
N ARG A 24 13.73 24.48 5.94
CA ARG A 24 13.52 23.67 4.72
C ARG A 24 14.30 22.34 4.81
N PRO A 25 13.63 21.18 4.80
CA PRO A 25 14.29 19.89 4.83
C PRO A 25 14.97 19.58 3.49
N PHE A 26 15.99 18.73 3.53
CA PHE A 26 16.60 18.18 2.32
C PHE A 26 15.64 17.17 1.67
N ALA A 27 15.46 17.29 0.36
CA ALA A 27 14.60 16.39 -0.40
C ALA A 27 15.20 14.98 -0.40
N GLN A 28 14.43 14.01 0.08
CA GLN A 28 14.76 12.58 0.05
C GLN A 28 13.85 11.89 -0.97
N PRO A 29 14.39 11.16 -1.96
CA PRO A 29 13.56 10.42 -2.90
C PRO A 29 12.87 9.26 -2.17
N ALA A 30 11.55 9.17 -2.30
CA ALA A 30 10.74 8.09 -1.74
C ALA A 30 9.79 7.56 -2.81
N ASN A 31 9.73 6.23 -2.95
CA ASN A 31 8.88 5.56 -3.94
C ASN A 31 7.57 5.04 -3.33
N ASN A 32 7.43 5.06 -2.00
CA ASN A 32 6.26 4.63 -1.25
C ASN A 32 6.29 5.24 0.17
N ILE A 33 5.25 4.97 0.96
CA ILE A 33 5.14 5.36 2.37
C ILE A 33 6.05 4.53 3.32
N GLY A 34 6.73 3.50 2.80
CA GLY A 34 7.60 2.61 3.56
C GLY A 34 6.84 1.63 4.47
N SER A 35 7.43 1.31 5.62
CA SER A 35 6.93 0.33 6.59
C SER A 35 5.52 0.62 7.13
N TRP A 36 5.05 1.86 6.96
CA TRP A 36 3.70 2.25 7.34
C TRP A 36 2.63 1.43 6.61
N HIS A 37 2.89 0.99 5.37
CA HIS A 37 1.97 0.10 4.65
C HIS A 37 1.71 -1.19 5.45
N HIS A 38 2.78 -1.90 5.79
CA HIS A 38 2.69 -3.13 6.59
C HIS A 38 2.06 -2.88 7.97
N ALA A 39 2.33 -1.72 8.58
CA ALA A 39 1.70 -1.36 9.85
C ALA A 39 0.17 -1.22 9.71
N PHE A 40 -0.32 -0.57 8.65
CA PHE A 40 -1.75 -0.46 8.38
C PHE A 40 -2.39 -1.81 8.03
N ASP A 41 -1.67 -2.68 7.31
CA ASP A 41 -2.16 -4.02 6.97
C ASP A 41 -2.38 -4.87 8.22
N ILE A 42 -1.43 -4.84 9.16
CA ILE A 42 -1.52 -5.53 10.45
C ILE A 42 -2.64 -4.92 11.30
N LEU A 43 -2.70 -3.59 11.37
CA LEU A 43 -3.75 -2.89 12.12
C LEU A 43 -5.14 -3.24 11.60
N SER A 44 -5.31 -3.35 10.27
CA SER A 44 -6.55 -3.79 9.63
C SER A 44 -6.93 -5.22 10.02
N SER A 45 -5.98 -6.15 10.03
CA SER A 45 -6.24 -7.53 10.49
C SER A 45 -6.65 -7.58 11.97
N ILE A 46 -5.98 -6.83 12.84
CA ILE A 46 -6.33 -6.73 14.27
C ILE A 46 -7.72 -6.10 14.45
N ALA A 47 -8.08 -5.11 13.62
CA ALA A 47 -9.40 -4.50 13.64
C ALA A 47 -10.50 -5.53 13.34
N ILE A 48 -10.29 -6.46 12.40
CA ILE A 48 -11.27 -7.52 12.11
C ILE A 48 -11.48 -8.42 13.34
N VAL A 49 -10.39 -8.90 13.95
CA VAL A 49 -10.46 -9.76 15.14
C VAL A 49 -11.15 -9.05 16.31
N THR A 50 -10.71 -7.82 16.62
CA THR A 50 -11.24 -7.06 17.75
C THR A 50 -12.71 -6.67 17.57
N ASN A 51 -13.12 -6.21 16.39
CA ASN A 51 -14.52 -5.86 16.15
C ASN A 51 -15.43 -7.10 16.18
N THR A 52 -15.01 -8.22 15.60
CA THR A 52 -15.78 -9.47 15.66
C THR A 52 -15.93 -9.96 17.10
N ALA A 53 -14.87 -9.89 17.90
CA ALA A 53 -14.90 -10.23 19.32
C ALA A 53 -15.83 -9.30 20.12
N LEU A 54 -15.79 -7.98 19.87
CA LEU A 54 -16.66 -7.02 20.54
C LEU A 54 -18.15 -7.31 20.27
N ILE A 55 -18.50 -7.66 19.02
CA ILE A 55 -19.87 -8.05 18.66
C ILE A 55 -20.26 -9.34 19.41
N ALA A 56 -19.37 -10.34 19.48
CA ALA A 56 -19.62 -11.59 20.20
C ALA A 56 -19.81 -11.38 21.72
N MET A 57 -19.25 -10.32 22.29
CA MET A 57 -19.39 -10.00 23.71
C MET A 57 -20.66 -9.22 24.04
N GLN A 58 -21.37 -8.71 23.03
CA GLN A 58 -22.51 -7.84 23.25
C GLN A 58 -23.73 -8.65 23.76
N PRO A 59 -24.32 -8.29 24.92
CA PRO A 59 -25.44 -9.06 25.50
C PRO A 59 -26.65 -9.16 24.58
N SER A 60 -26.97 -8.08 23.86
CA SER A 60 -28.09 -8.07 22.91
C SER A 60 -27.85 -9.05 21.75
N VAL A 61 -26.60 -9.21 21.30
CA VAL A 61 -26.24 -10.20 20.28
C VAL A 61 -26.37 -11.60 20.87
N ARG A 62 -25.93 -11.79 22.12
CA ARG A 62 -26.04 -13.07 22.81
C ARG A 62 -27.49 -13.55 22.98
N GLU A 63 -28.42 -12.63 23.19
CA GLU A 63 -29.86 -12.93 23.33
C GLU A 63 -30.45 -13.57 22.06
N TYR A 64 -30.07 -13.08 20.87
CA TYR A 64 -30.50 -13.66 19.59
C TYR A 64 -30.05 -15.11 19.40
N PHE A 65 -28.91 -15.49 19.99
CA PHE A 65 -28.37 -16.85 19.94
C PHE A 65 -28.57 -17.60 21.26
N SER A 66 -29.56 -17.23 22.05
CA SER A 66 -29.87 -17.83 23.37
C SER A 66 -30.14 -19.34 23.31
N SER A 67 -30.56 -19.87 22.16
CA SER A 67 -30.79 -21.30 21.94
C SER A 67 -29.52 -22.12 21.70
N TYR A 68 -28.39 -21.48 21.43
CA TYR A 68 -27.11 -22.14 21.15
C TYR A 68 -26.27 -22.28 22.42
N SER A 69 -25.50 -23.36 22.52
CA SER A 69 -24.50 -23.52 23.57
C SER A 69 -23.37 -22.49 23.43
N ASN A 70 -22.60 -22.28 24.51
CA ASN A 70 -21.43 -21.39 24.48
C ASN A 70 -20.42 -21.76 23.40
N VAL A 71 -20.22 -23.05 23.16
CA VAL A 71 -19.25 -23.55 22.18
C VAL A 71 -19.73 -23.26 20.77
N GLU A 72 -20.98 -23.58 20.45
CA GLU A 72 -21.56 -23.29 19.13
C GLU A 72 -21.57 -21.79 18.84
N TYR A 73 -21.91 -20.96 19.83
CA TYR A 73 -21.88 -19.51 19.72
C TYR A 73 -20.48 -19.00 19.34
N ILE A 74 -19.44 -19.42 20.07
CA ILE A 74 -18.06 -18.99 19.79
C ILE A 74 -17.60 -19.48 18.40
N ILE A 75 -17.92 -20.72 18.02
CA ILE A 75 -17.55 -21.27 16.71
C ILE A 75 -18.15 -20.44 15.57
N ILE A 76 -19.41 -19.99 15.69
CA ILE A 76 -20.05 -19.13 14.69
C ILE A 76 -19.27 -17.83 14.50
N PHE A 77 -18.88 -17.16 15.59
CA PHE A 77 -18.11 -15.91 15.51
C PHE A 77 -16.69 -16.11 14.99
N VAL A 78 -16.02 -17.19 15.38
CA VAL A 78 -14.70 -17.54 14.85
C VAL A 78 -14.79 -17.86 13.36
N ALA A 79 -15.83 -18.58 12.91
CA ALA A 79 -16.04 -18.85 11.49
C ALA A 79 -16.31 -17.56 10.70
N ALA A 80 -17.14 -16.66 11.23
CA ALA A 80 -17.38 -15.34 10.64
C ALA A 80 -16.09 -14.51 10.54
N GLU A 81 -15.26 -14.51 11.58
CA GLU A 81 -13.94 -13.86 11.58
C GLU A 81 -13.05 -14.40 10.46
N HIS A 82 -12.95 -15.72 10.31
CA HIS A 82 -12.13 -16.34 9.26
C HIS A 82 -12.63 -16.02 7.85
N ILE A 83 -13.95 -15.91 7.66
CA ILE A 83 -14.54 -15.47 6.39
C ILE A 83 -14.12 -14.02 6.08
N LEU A 84 -14.22 -13.12 7.06
CA LEU A 84 -13.84 -11.72 6.89
C LEU A 84 -12.33 -11.55 6.62
N LEU A 85 -11.49 -12.30 7.34
CA LEU A 85 -10.05 -12.32 7.09
C LEU A 85 -9.73 -12.85 5.69
N THR A 86 -10.37 -13.95 5.27
CA THR A 86 -10.21 -14.51 3.92
C THR A 86 -10.62 -13.50 2.86
N LEU A 87 -11.75 -12.81 3.06
CA LEU A 87 -12.20 -11.75 2.15
C LEU A 87 -11.18 -10.61 2.07
N LYS A 88 -10.64 -10.16 3.20
CA LYS A 88 -9.59 -9.13 3.24
C LYS A 88 -8.37 -9.55 2.42
N PHE A 89 -7.83 -10.75 2.66
CA PHE A 89 -6.71 -11.27 1.88
C PHE A 89 -7.04 -11.47 0.40
N ALA A 90 -8.27 -11.87 0.08
CA ALA A 90 -8.71 -12.00 -1.31
C ALA A 90 -8.77 -10.64 -2.02
N ILE A 91 -9.21 -9.59 -1.34
CA ILE A 91 -9.22 -8.22 -1.87
C ILE A 91 -7.78 -7.72 -2.06
N ASP A 92 -6.92 -7.90 -1.05
CA ASP A 92 -5.50 -7.52 -1.12
C ASP A 92 -4.79 -8.24 -2.29
N PHE A 93 -5.20 -9.47 -2.62
CA PHE A 93 -4.67 -10.21 -3.78
C PHE A 93 -5.29 -9.79 -5.12
N ALA A 94 -6.59 -9.47 -5.13
CA ALA A 94 -7.32 -9.15 -6.36
C ALA A 94 -7.01 -7.75 -6.90
N ILE A 95 -6.66 -6.81 -6.04
CA ILE A 95 -6.34 -5.43 -6.43
C ILE A 95 -4.83 -5.32 -6.69
N PRO A 96 -4.39 -5.08 -7.93
CA PRO A 96 -2.97 -4.89 -8.22
C PRO A 96 -2.48 -3.54 -7.65
N ASP A 97 -1.32 -3.55 -6.99
CA ASP A 97 -0.70 -2.37 -6.38
C ASP A 97 -0.37 -1.26 -7.40
N VAL A 98 -0.15 -1.64 -8.66
CA VAL A 98 0.21 -0.72 -9.74
C VAL A 98 -0.87 -0.78 -10.83
N PRO A 99 -1.47 0.37 -11.20
CA PRO A 99 -2.44 0.40 -12.29
C PRO A 99 -1.75 0.21 -13.65
N HIS A 100 -2.48 -0.39 -14.60
CA HIS A 100 -1.94 -0.78 -15.91
C HIS A 100 -1.31 0.38 -16.72
N GLU A 101 -1.87 1.58 -16.62
CA GLU A 101 -1.33 2.77 -17.30
C GLU A 101 0.10 3.10 -16.85
N VAL A 102 0.39 2.90 -15.55
CA VAL A 102 1.71 3.13 -14.98
C VAL A 102 2.68 2.04 -15.44
N GLU A 103 2.23 0.81 -15.62
CA GLU A 103 3.04 -0.27 -16.19
C GLU A 103 3.47 0.04 -17.63
N ILE A 104 2.53 0.47 -18.47
CA ILE A 104 2.81 0.87 -19.85
C ILE A 104 3.79 2.04 -19.88
N ALA A 105 3.58 3.06 -19.05
CA ALA A 105 4.47 4.21 -18.96
C ALA A 105 5.90 3.80 -18.56
N ARG A 106 6.04 2.94 -17.54
CA ARG A 106 7.34 2.39 -17.12
C ARG A 106 7.99 1.58 -18.23
N ALA A 107 7.24 0.71 -18.91
CA ALA A 107 7.73 -0.09 -20.02
C ALA A 107 8.23 0.78 -21.18
N LYS A 108 7.52 1.86 -21.51
CA LYS A 108 7.95 2.85 -22.51
C LYS A 108 9.26 3.51 -22.11
N THR A 109 9.39 4.00 -20.88
CA THR A 109 10.63 4.63 -20.38
C THR A 109 11.82 3.66 -20.41
N LEU A 110 11.61 2.38 -20.07
CA LEU A 110 12.64 1.34 -20.11
C LEU A 110 13.05 0.99 -21.55
N TYR A 111 12.10 0.98 -22.48
CA TYR A 111 12.38 0.74 -23.89
C TYR A 111 13.23 1.88 -24.49
N GLU A 112 12.85 3.12 -24.21
CA GLU A 112 13.58 4.31 -24.67
C GLU A 112 15.01 4.36 -24.13
N SER A 113 15.23 4.03 -22.86
CA SER A 113 16.57 3.98 -22.27
C SER A 113 17.43 2.86 -22.87
N SER A 114 16.84 1.70 -23.16
CA SER A 114 17.54 0.57 -23.81
C SER A 114 17.97 0.92 -25.24
N GLN A 115 17.11 1.63 -26.00
CA GLN A 115 17.42 2.11 -27.34
C GLN A 115 18.55 3.17 -27.33
N ALA A 116 18.53 4.09 -26.36
CA ALA A 116 19.59 5.10 -26.21
C ALA A 116 20.96 4.45 -25.95
N LEU A 117 21.02 3.46 -25.05
CA LEU A 117 22.25 2.71 -24.75
C LEU A 117 22.78 1.94 -25.97
N ARG A 118 21.89 1.37 -26.78
CA ARG A 118 22.28 0.65 -28.01
C ARG A 118 22.94 1.59 -29.02
N ARG A 119 22.34 2.76 -29.28
CA ARG A 119 22.91 3.77 -30.18
C ARG A 119 24.27 4.27 -29.69
N GLU A 120 24.43 4.45 -28.38
CA GLU A 120 25.71 4.86 -27.80
C GLU A 120 26.79 3.80 -27.99
N ARG A 121 26.44 2.51 -27.86
CA ARG A 121 27.36 1.38 -28.11
C ARG A 121 27.76 1.29 -29.58
N GLU A 122 26.80 1.40 -30.50
CA GLU A 122 27.04 1.40 -31.95
C GLU A 122 28.02 2.54 -32.31
N HIS A 123 27.73 3.77 -31.89
CA HIS A 123 28.61 4.92 -32.14
C HIS A 123 30.02 4.78 -31.50
N LYS A 124 30.13 4.19 -30.31
CA LYS A 124 31.43 3.89 -29.69
C LYS A 124 32.21 2.83 -30.49
N SER A 125 31.54 1.80 -30.99
CA SER A 125 32.17 0.74 -31.79
C SER A 125 32.73 1.26 -33.12
N GLU A 126 31.99 2.14 -33.79
CA GLU A 126 32.41 2.80 -35.03
C GLU A 126 33.63 3.70 -34.80
N ARG A 127 33.63 4.49 -33.72
CA ARG A 127 34.79 5.33 -33.36
C ARG A 127 36.04 4.50 -33.06
N ALA A 128 35.89 3.38 -32.35
CA ALA A 128 37.00 2.47 -32.05
C ALA A 128 37.60 1.86 -33.32
N GLN A 129 36.75 1.38 -34.24
CA GLN A 129 37.20 0.88 -35.55
C GLN A 129 37.90 1.96 -36.36
N SER A 130 37.36 3.19 -36.41
CA SER A 130 37.99 4.31 -37.11
C SER A 130 39.38 4.66 -36.58
N MET A 131 39.62 4.53 -35.27
CA MET A 131 40.96 4.73 -34.70
C MET A 131 41.92 3.61 -35.08
N THR A 132 41.47 2.35 -35.06
CA THR A 132 42.32 1.21 -35.42
C THR A 132 42.69 1.18 -36.91
N THR A 133 41.82 1.65 -37.81
CA THR A 133 42.09 1.67 -39.26
C THR A 133 42.99 2.84 -39.69
N LYS A 134 43.23 3.82 -38.81
CA LYS A 134 44.07 5.00 -39.09
C LYS A 134 45.53 4.86 -38.60
N LEU A 135 45.90 3.69 -38.09
CA LEU A 135 47.27 3.29 -37.74
C LEU A 135 47.83 2.36 -38.82
#